data_AF-A0A0N1FDV4-F1
#
_entry.id   AF-A0A0N1FDV4-F1
#
_cell.length_a   1.000
_cell.length_b   1.000
_cell.length_c   1.000
_cell.angle_alpha   90.00
_cell.angle_beta   90.00
_cell.angle_gamma   90.00
#
_symmetry.space_group_name_H-M   'P 1'
#
loop_
_entity.id
_entity.type
_entity.pdbx_description
1 polymer ?
#
loop_
_entity_poly.entity_id
_entity_poly.type
_entity_poly.pdbx_seq_one_letter_code
_entity_poly.pdbx_strand_id
1 'polypeptide(L)'
;MGLRLSLYEVSDIRPGQSLMARDLLRGGDPVLVHEGTATRTLEQWDRIAARLVPSDGKTILAGGLLAYSRGACEDLATHLYKVLRKRRGKAEFPKVDTQTLRELAPMFTLTWLFRTLEDMARQMDGPALFNGDGEDLVFHEVCFPLAKGVTQKMVADVLDGMAALRD
;
A
#
# COMPACT_ATOMS: atom_id res chain seq x y z
N MET A 1 13.46 -17.13 -16.82
CA MET A 1 13.46 -16.62 -15.43
C MET A 1 12.82 -15.24 -15.46
N GLY A 2 11.53 -15.15 -15.11
CA GLY A 2 10.66 -14.05 -15.54
C GLY A 2 10.50 -12.95 -14.50
N LEU A 3 10.57 -11.71 -14.98
CA LEU A 3 10.08 -10.49 -14.33
C LEU A 3 8.73 -10.74 -13.62
N ARG A 4 8.65 -10.45 -12.31
CA ARG A 4 7.42 -10.64 -11.52
C ARG A 4 6.80 -9.29 -11.17
N LEU A 5 5.99 -8.71 -12.06
CA LEU A 5 5.04 -7.67 -11.64
C LEU A 5 3.93 -8.35 -10.81
N SER A 6 3.64 -7.82 -9.63
CA SER A 6 2.52 -8.24 -8.79
C SER A 6 2.11 -7.10 -7.85
N LEU A 7 1.07 -7.35 -7.06
CA LEU A 7 0.73 -6.55 -5.89
C LEU A 7 1.34 -7.22 -4.64
N TYR A 8 2.07 -6.44 -3.87
CA TYR A 8 2.78 -6.89 -2.67
C TYR A 8 2.31 -6.11 -1.45
N GLU A 9 2.24 -6.79 -0.32
CA GLU A 9 2.22 -6.14 0.99
C GLU A 9 3.65 -6.13 1.55
N VAL A 10 4.04 -5.01 2.11
CA VAL A 10 5.36 -4.76 2.67
C VAL A 10 5.35 -5.07 4.17
N SER A 11 6.37 -5.79 4.63
CA SER A 11 6.62 -6.01 6.06
C SER A 11 8.12 -6.00 6.38
N ASP A 12 8.47 -6.02 7.67
CA ASP A 12 9.84 -6.10 8.21
C ASP A 12 10.83 -5.13 7.51
N ILE A 13 10.41 -3.88 7.39
CA ILE A 13 11.17 -2.83 6.71
C ILE A 13 12.44 -2.51 7.52
N ARG A 14 13.58 -2.54 6.83
CA ARG A 14 14.87 -2.02 7.29
C ARG A 14 15.20 -0.80 6.42
N PRO A 15 14.99 0.42 6.94
CA PRO A 15 15.18 1.64 6.16
C PRO A 15 16.57 1.72 5.53
N GLY A 16 16.62 2.02 4.23
CA GLY A 16 17.87 2.11 3.48
C GLY A 16 18.45 0.77 3.02
N GLN A 17 17.81 -0.36 3.30
CA GLN A 17 18.41 -1.68 3.10
C GLN A 17 17.48 -2.71 2.45
N SER A 18 16.32 -2.98 3.07
CA SER A 18 15.49 -4.10 2.66
C SER A 18 14.07 -4.06 3.22
N LEU A 19 13.20 -4.88 2.67
CA LEU A 19 11.87 -5.20 3.18
C LEU A 19 11.51 -6.66 2.87
N MET A 20 10.48 -7.17 3.50
CA MET A 20 9.77 -8.39 3.09
C MET A 20 8.59 -8.01 2.20
N ALA A 21 8.42 -8.71 1.07
CA ALA A 21 7.32 -8.50 0.14
C ALA A 21 6.48 -9.77 0.01
N ARG A 22 5.23 -9.71 0.48
CA ARG A 22 4.26 -10.81 0.37
C ARG A 22 3.36 -10.61 -0.85
N ASP A 23 3.36 -11.55 -1.79
CA ASP A 23 2.52 -11.46 -3.00
C ASP A 23 1.04 -11.67 -2.63
N LEU A 24 0.22 -10.63 -2.79
CA LEU A 24 -1.20 -10.69 -2.42
C LEU A 24 -2.06 -11.41 -3.47
N LEU A 25 -1.56 -11.57 -4.70
CA LEU A 25 -2.32 -12.20 -5.79
C LEU A 25 -2.00 -13.68 -5.93
N ARG A 26 -0.76 -14.07 -5.64
CA ARG A 26 -0.29 -15.45 -5.72
C ARG A 26 -0.19 -16.13 -4.36
N GLY A 27 -0.20 -15.35 -3.28
CA GLY A 27 0.07 -15.84 -1.92
C GLY A 27 1.51 -16.33 -1.77
N GLY A 28 1.72 -17.17 -0.75
CA GLY A 28 3.02 -17.73 -0.40
C GLY A 28 3.78 -16.90 0.63
N ASP A 29 4.98 -17.37 0.95
CA ASP A 29 5.83 -16.74 1.95
C ASP A 29 6.40 -15.40 1.44
N PRO A 30 6.53 -14.38 2.32
CA PRO A 30 7.18 -13.13 1.98
C PRO A 30 8.61 -13.34 1.48
N VAL A 31 9.02 -12.56 0.49
CA VAL A 31 10.37 -12.61 -0.09
C VAL A 31 11.19 -11.41 0.39
N LEU A 32 12.44 -11.64 0.79
CA LEU A 32 13.41 -10.57 1.08
C LEU A 32 13.73 -9.79 -0.19
N VAL A 33 13.44 -8.49 -0.18
CA VAL A 33 13.75 -7.55 -1.26
C VAL A 33 14.76 -6.54 -0.75
N HIS A 34 15.86 -6.40 -1.48
CA HIS A 34 16.86 -5.36 -1.25
C HIS A 34 16.47 -4.10 -1.99
N GLU A 35 16.33 -3.02 -1.24
CA GLU A 35 15.84 -1.74 -1.73
C GLU A 35 16.39 -0.65 -0.80
N GLY A 36 16.95 0.43 -1.36
CA GLY A 36 17.52 1.52 -0.57
C GLY A 36 16.61 2.72 -0.36
N THR A 37 15.96 3.21 -1.41
CA THR A 37 15.24 4.49 -1.41
C THR A 37 13.82 4.40 -0.83
N ALA A 38 12.99 3.52 -1.38
CA ALA A 38 11.59 3.33 -0.99
C ALA A 38 11.43 2.85 0.46
N THR A 39 12.35 2.04 0.98
CA THR A 39 12.34 1.58 2.38
C THR A 39 12.48 2.71 3.40
N ARG A 40 12.84 3.92 2.97
CA ARG A 40 12.87 5.11 3.83
C ARG A 40 11.51 5.82 3.94
N THR A 41 10.58 5.54 3.04
CA THR A 41 9.26 6.18 2.98
C THR A 41 8.11 5.21 3.15
N LEU A 42 8.32 3.93 2.83
CA LEU A 42 7.33 2.88 3.01
C LEU A 42 7.13 2.56 4.50
N GLU A 43 5.88 2.32 4.86
CA GLU A 43 5.47 1.92 6.20
C GLU A 43 5.05 0.44 6.24
N GLN A 44 4.99 -0.11 7.45
CA GLN A 44 4.52 -1.48 7.66
C GLN A 44 3.11 -1.64 7.09
N TRP A 45 2.90 -2.72 6.34
CA TRP A 45 1.63 -3.07 5.67
C TRP A 45 1.27 -2.20 4.46
N ASP A 46 2.16 -1.32 4.02
CA ASP A 46 2.00 -0.65 2.74
C ASP A 46 1.84 -1.67 1.60
N ARG A 47 0.99 -1.30 0.65
CA ARG A 47 0.73 -2.12 -0.54
C ARG A 47 1.36 -1.46 -1.74
N ILE A 48 2.16 -2.22 -2.47
CA ILE A 48 2.87 -1.72 -3.64
C ILE A 48 2.65 -2.64 -4.83
N ALA A 49 2.41 -2.07 -6.01
CA ALA A 49 2.62 -2.81 -7.24
C ALA A 49 4.03 -2.55 -7.73
N ALA A 50 4.83 -3.60 -7.85
CA ALA A 50 6.22 -3.48 -8.24
C ALA A 50 6.65 -4.73 -9.01
N ARG A 51 7.77 -4.61 -9.72
CA ARG A 51 8.38 -5.74 -10.40
C ARG A 51 9.59 -6.21 -9.62
N LEU A 52 9.51 -7.43 -9.10
CA LEU A 52 10.63 -8.09 -8.42
C LEU A 52 11.50 -8.83 -9.44
N VAL A 53 12.82 -8.63 -9.35
CA VAL A 53 13.79 -9.30 -10.22
C VAL A 53 15.00 -9.80 -9.40
N PRO A 54 15.55 -10.98 -9.75
CA PRO A 54 16.83 -11.40 -9.20
C PRO A 54 17.98 -10.59 -9.85
N SER A 55 18.91 -10.10 -9.04
CA SER A 55 20.14 -9.42 -9.45
C SER A 55 21.24 -9.74 -8.44
N ASP A 56 22.40 -10.24 -8.89
CA ASP A 56 23.55 -10.57 -8.03
C ASP A 56 23.21 -11.43 -6.81
N GLY A 57 22.38 -12.45 -7.00
CA GLY A 57 21.93 -13.35 -5.93
C GLY A 57 20.92 -12.75 -4.95
N LYS A 58 20.48 -11.50 -5.17
CA LYS A 58 19.49 -10.78 -4.36
C LYS A 58 18.21 -10.56 -5.17
N THR A 59 17.08 -10.39 -4.49
CA THR A 59 15.86 -9.88 -5.13
C THR A 59 15.80 -8.37 -4.95
N ILE A 60 15.52 -7.62 -6.01
CA ILE A 60 15.41 -6.15 -5.99
C ILE A 60 14.10 -5.68 -6.66
N LEU A 61 13.73 -4.42 -6.41
CA LEU A 61 12.70 -3.71 -7.18
C LEU A 61 13.27 -3.21 -8.52
N ALA A 62 12.51 -3.30 -9.61
CA ALA A 62 12.94 -2.82 -10.92
C ALA A 62 11.85 -2.07 -11.70
N GLY A 63 12.16 -0.89 -12.22
CA GLY A 63 11.23 -0.10 -13.07
C GLY A 63 10.20 0.70 -12.29
N GLY A 64 10.50 1.05 -11.03
CA GLY A 64 9.63 1.81 -10.14
C GLY A 64 8.70 0.95 -9.30
N LEU A 65 8.05 1.59 -8.35
CA LEU A 65 6.97 1.02 -7.53
C LEU A 65 5.78 1.97 -7.57
N LEU A 66 4.58 1.41 -7.57
CA LEU A 66 3.34 2.15 -7.46
C LEU A 66 2.80 1.94 -6.05
N ALA A 67 2.68 3.00 -5.26
CA ALA A 67 2.04 2.93 -3.95
C ALA A 67 0.53 2.78 -4.14
N TYR A 68 -0.05 1.72 -3.58
CA TYR A 68 -1.47 1.41 -3.74
C TYR A 68 -2.23 1.80 -2.48
N SER A 69 -3.21 2.69 -2.64
CA SER A 69 -4.24 2.88 -1.62
C SER A 69 -5.07 1.61 -1.45
N ARG A 70 -5.78 1.51 -0.32
CA ARG A 70 -6.70 0.41 -0.06
C ARG A 70 -7.77 0.30 -1.15
N GLY A 71 -8.35 1.42 -1.58
CA GLY A 71 -9.34 1.45 -2.66
C GLY A 71 -8.78 0.90 -3.97
N ALA A 72 -7.59 1.36 -4.37
CA ALA A 72 -6.92 0.86 -5.58
C ALA A 72 -6.66 -0.66 -5.54
N CYS A 73 -6.39 -1.24 -4.35
CA CYS A 73 -6.25 -2.69 -4.19
C CYS A 73 -7.57 -3.43 -4.45
N GLU A 74 -8.68 -2.92 -3.88
CA GLU A 74 -10.02 -3.51 -4.01
C GLU A 74 -10.50 -3.46 -5.47
N ASP A 75 -10.23 -2.36 -6.18
CA ASP A 75 -10.55 -2.27 -7.61
C ASP A 75 -9.70 -3.19 -8.46
N LEU A 76 -8.39 -3.25 -8.20
CA LEU A 76 -7.49 -4.13 -8.94
C LEU A 76 -7.93 -5.59 -8.78
N ALA A 77 -8.24 -6.01 -7.55
CA ALA A 77 -8.77 -7.35 -7.28
C ALA A 77 -10.08 -7.60 -8.02
N THR A 78 -11.00 -6.63 -8.00
CA THR A 78 -12.28 -6.72 -8.73
C THR A 78 -12.10 -6.82 -10.24
N HIS A 79 -11.21 -6.01 -10.83
CA HIS A 79 -10.90 -6.03 -12.26
C HIS A 79 -10.23 -7.34 -12.68
N LEU A 80 -9.23 -7.79 -11.93
CA LEU A 80 -8.56 -9.07 -12.14
C LEU A 80 -9.58 -10.20 -12.10
N TYR A 81 -10.43 -10.27 -11.06
CA TYR A 81 -11.45 -11.31 -10.95
C TYR A 81 -12.41 -11.32 -12.15
N LYS A 82 -12.91 -10.15 -12.57
CA LYS A 82 -13.81 -10.03 -13.74
C LYS A 82 -13.14 -10.54 -15.02
N VAL A 83 -11.88 -10.18 -15.26
CA VAL A 83 -11.13 -10.60 -16.46
C VAL A 83 -10.84 -12.10 -16.42
N LEU A 84 -10.37 -12.62 -15.29
CA LEU A 84 -10.06 -14.03 -15.11
C LEU A 84 -11.30 -14.91 -15.29
N ARG A 85 -12.44 -14.51 -14.72
CA ARG A 85 -13.73 -15.20 -14.86
C ARG A 85 -14.21 -15.22 -16.32
N LYS A 86 -14.09 -14.10 -17.04
CA LYS A 86 -14.47 -14.03 -18.47
C LYS A 86 -13.62 -14.94 -19.36
N ARG A 87 -12.34 -15.11 -19.04
CA ARG A 87 -11.40 -15.93 -19.83
C ARG A 87 -11.59 -17.44 -19.68
N ARG A 88 -12.25 -17.93 -18.62
CA ARG A 88 -12.26 -19.38 -18.29
C ARG A 88 -13.62 -20.02 -17.96
N GLY A 89 -14.74 -19.30 -18.01
CA GLY A 89 -16.06 -19.88 -17.71
C GLY A 89 -16.26 -20.19 -16.21
N LYS A 90 -17.19 -21.10 -15.86
CA LYS A 90 -17.62 -21.40 -14.46
C LYS A 90 -16.64 -22.28 -13.63
N ALA A 91 -15.42 -22.53 -14.09
CA ALA A 91 -14.44 -23.31 -13.33
C ALA A 91 -13.69 -22.43 -12.30
N GLU A 92 -13.29 -23.04 -11.19
CA GLU A 92 -12.66 -22.48 -9.97
C GLU A 92 -11.71 -21.27 -10.14
N PHE A 93 -11.64 -20.45 -9.09
CA PHE A 93 -10.76 -19.27 -8.96
C PHE A 93 -9.33 -19.61 -9.43
N PRO A 94 -8.82 -19.03 -10.53
CA PRO A 94 -7.59 -19.51 -11.12
C PRO A 94 -6.35 -19.01 -10.36
N LYS A 95 -5.37 -19.90 -10.19
CA LYS A 95 -3.99 -19.49 -9.85
C LYS A 95 -3.51 -18.46 -10.87
N VAL A 96 -3.12 -17.29 -10.38
CA VAL A 96 -2.59 -16.22 -11.21
C VAL A 96 -1.14 -16.54 -11.58
N ASP A 97 -0.89 -16.92 -12.84
CA ASP A 97 0.46 -17.21 -13.31
C ASP A 97 1.20 -15.96 -13.81
N THR A 98 2.50 -16.11 -14.07
CA THR A 98 3.35 -14.99 -14.51
C THR A 98 2.97 -14.47 -15.89
N GLN A 99 2.46 -15.32 -16.78
CA GLN A 99 2.06 -14.92 -18.13
C GLN A 99 0.79 -14.06 -18.08
N THR A 100 -0.17 -14.47 -17.26
CA THR A 100 -1.38 -13.72 -16.97
C THR A 100 -1.06 -12.35 -16.40
N LEU A 101 -0.16 -12.26 -15.41
CA LEU A 101 0.24 -10.96 -14.84
C LEU A 101 0.97 -10.06 -15.83
N ARG A 102 1.72 -10.64 -16.77
CA ARG A 102 2.36 -9.90 -17.85
C ARG A 102 1.33 -9.31 -18.80
N GLU A 103 0.35 -10.09 -19.23
CA GLU A 103 -0.73 -9.62 -20.10
C GLU A 103 -1.61 -8.56 -19.43
N LEU A 104 -1.79 -8.70 -18.12
CA LEU A 104 -2.61 -7.82 -17.29
C LEU A 104 -1.82 -6.67 -16.66
N ALA A 105 -0.53 -6.53 -16.97
CA ALA A 105 0.34 -5.49 -16.43
C ALA A 105 -0.24 -4.06 -16.58
N PRO A 106 -0.83 -3.68 -17.73
CA PRO A 106 -1.45 -2.35 -17.86
C PRO A 106 -2.57 -2.07 -16.84
N MET A 107 -3.28 -3.10 -16.37
CA MET A 107 -4.34 -2.90 -15.36
C MET A 107 -3.80 -2.43 -14.03
N PHE A 108 -2.56 -2.77 -13.67
CA PHE A 108 -1.94 -2.26 -12.46
C PHE A 108 -1.80 -0.74 -12.56
N THR A 109 -1.05 -0.27 -13.56
CA THR A 109 -0.80 1.15 -13.76
C THR A 109 -2.09 1.95 -13.97
N LEU A 110 -3.05 1.45 -14.74
CA LEU A 110 -4.32 2.16 -14.99
C LEU A 110 -5.18 2.24 -13.72
N THR A 111 -5.30 1.16 -12.95
CA THR A 111 -6.08 1.17 -11.70
C THR A 111 -5.45 2.14 -10.69
N TRP A 112 -4.13 2.09 -10.55
CA TRP A 112 -3.39 3.02 -9.70
C TRP A 112 -3.59 4.47 -10.14
N LEU A 113 -3.43 4.77 -11.44
CA LEU A 113 -3.51 6.12 -11.97
C LEU A 113 -4.91 6.72 -11.76
N PHE A 114 -5.96 6.00 -12.14
CA PHE A 114 -7.32 6.52 -12.01
C PHE A 114 -7.72 6.75 -10.56
N ARG A 115 -7.36 5.86 -9.64
CA ARG A 115 -7.63 6.08 -8.22
C ARG A 115 -6.81 7.19 -7.62
N THR A 116 -5.54 7.30 -7.99
CA THR A 116 -4.69 8.42 -7.56
C THR A 116 -5.28 9.76 -8.03
N LEU A 117 -5.73 9.84 -9.28
CA LEU A 117 -6.36 11.05 -9.81
C LEU A 117 -7.70 11.37 -9.15
N GLU A 118 -8.53 10.35 -8.86
CA GLU A 118 -9.80 10.53 -8.16
C GLU A 118 -9.59 11.00 -6.72
N ASP A 119 -8.63 10.40 -6.00
CA ASP A 119 -8.27 10.79 -4.64
C ASP A 119 -7.71 12.23 -4.62
N MET A 120 -6.85 12.59 -5.59
CA MET A 120 -6.35 13.96 -5.75
C MET A 120 -7.49 14.95 -6.06
N ALA A 121 -8.40 14.61 -6.96
CA ALA A 121 -9.54 15.47 -7.29
C ALA A 121 -10.45 15.70 -6.07
N ARG A 122 -10.72 14.66 -5.28
CA ARG A 122 -11.49 14.77 -4.03
C ARG A 122 -10.80 15.64 -2.97
N GLN A 123 -9.47 15.61 -2.92
CA GLN A 123 -8.70 16.47 -2.02
C GLN A 123 -8.74 17.94 -2.46
N MET A 124 -8.79 18.20 -3.76
CA MET A 124 -8.96 19.56 -4.31
C MET A 124 -10.37 20.11 -4.05
N ASP A 125 -11.40 19.25 -4.07
CA ASP A 125 -12.81 19.58 -3.80
C ASP A 125 -13.22 19.35 -2.33
N GLY A 126 -12.28 19.24 -1.41
CA GLY A 126 -12.59 19.09 0.02
C GLY A 126 -13.48 20.24 0.50
N PRO A 127 -14.49 20.00 1.35
CA PRO A 127 -15.27 21.11 1.90
C PRO A 127 -14.30 22.09 2.55
N ALA A 128 -14.43 23.37 2.22
CA ALA A 128 -13.76 24.41 2.99
C ALA A 128 -14.31 24.32 4.41
N LEU A 129 -13.52 23.72 5.30
CA LEU A 129 -13.87 23.54 6.69
C LEU A 129 -13.43 24.79 7.41
N PHE A 130 -14.39 25.44 8.05
CA PHE A 130 -14.14 26.61 8.88
C PHE A 130 -14.40 26.25 10.35
N ASN A 131 -13.63 26.82 11.26
CA ASN A 131 -13.96 26.80 12.69
C ASN A 131 -15.22 27.64 12.96
N GLY A 132 -15.71 27.66 14.20
CA GLY A 132 -16.91 28.42 14.60
C GLY A 132 -16.81 29.94 14.33
N ASP A 133 -15.59 30.45 14.15
CA ASP A 133 -15.28 31.85 13.88
C ASP A 133 -15.08 32.15 12.38
N GLY A 134 -15.20 31.14 11.50
CA GLY A 134 -15.08 31.30 10.06
C GLY A 134 -13.64 31.24 9.51
N GLU A 135 -12.67 30.78 10.30
CA GLU A 135 -11.27 30.61 9.87
C GLU A 135 -11.01 29.19 9.35
N ASP A 136 -10.07 29.04 8.41
CA ASP A 136 -9.71 27.74 7.81
C ASP A 136 -9.27 26.71 8.86
N LEU A 137 -9.87 25.53 8.82
CA LEU A 137 -9.54 24.42 9.70
C LEU A 137 -8.36 23.63 9.12
N VAL A 138 -7.17 23.79 9.71
CA VAL A 138 -5.94 23.10 9.27
C VAL A 138 -5.69 21.85 10.10
N PHE A 139 -5.89 20.67 9.52
CA PHE A 139 -5.53 19.41 10.17
C PHE A 139 -4.01 19.19 10.15
N HIS A 140 -3.46 18.82 11.29
CA HIS A 140 -2.07 18.40 11.43
C HIS A 140 -2.05 16.95 11.95
N GLU A 141 -1.31 16.08 11.27
CA GLU A 141 -1.04 14.74 11.76
C GLU A 141 0.29 14.74 12.53
N VAL A 142 0.26 14.27 13.78
CA VAL A 142 1.45 14.18 14.62
C VAL A 142 1.59 12.75 15.13
N CYS A 143 2.62 12.04 14.65
CA CYS A 143 2.94 10.69 15.10
C CYS A 143 4.04 10.73 16.16
N PHE A 144 3.77 10.14 17.33
CA PHE A 144 4.76 9.99 18.40
C PHE A 144 5.18 8.52 18.54
N PRO A 145 6.49 8.20 18.48
CA PRO A 145 6.94 6.84 18.71
C PRO A 145 6.72 6.45 20.17
N LEU A 146 6.03 5.32 20.39
CA LEU A 146 5.78 4.77 21.72
C LEU A 146 6.92 3.83 22.13
N ALA A 147 7.29 3.87 23.41
CA ALA A 147 8.25 2.93 23.98
C ALA A 147 7.70 1.48 23.95
N LYS A 148 8.61 0.50 23.91
CA LYS A 148 8.24 -0.92 23.90
C LYS A 148 7.43 -1.28 25.15
N GLY A 149 6.27 -1.91 24.97
CA GLY A 149 5.38 -2.32 26.06
C GLY A 149 4.30 -1.31 26.43
N VAL A 150 4.26 -0.14 25.77
CA VAL A 150 3.14 0.80 25.92
C VAL A 150 1.86 0.17 25.37
N THR A 151 0.79 0.23 26.16
CA THR A 151 -0.54 -0.27 25.80
C THR A 151 -1.50 0.90 25.56
N GLN A 152 -2.58 0.66 24.81
CA GLN A 152 -3.61 1.67 24.55
C GLN A 152 -4.19 2.28 25.83
N LYS A 153 -4.37 1.46 26.88
CA LYS A 153 -4.85 1.93 28.19
C LYS A 153 -3.90 2.95 28.80
N MET A 154 -2.59 2.70 28.75
CA MET A 154 -1.59 3.62 29.29
C MET A 154 -1.58 4.96 28.55
N VAL A 155 -1.78 4.94 27.22
CA VAL A 155 -1.88 6.17 26.42
C VAL A 155 -3.14 6.94 26.78
N ALA A 156 -4.28 6.25 26.88
CA ALA A 156 -5.55 6.86 27.26
C ALA A 156 -5.48 7.51 28.66
N ASP A 157 -4.96 6.80 29.66
CA ASP A 157 -4.82 7.29 31.03
C ASP A 157 -3.96 8.59 31.09
N VAL A 158 -2.91 8.68 30.26
CA VAL A 158 -2.05 9.88 30.17
C VAL A 158 -2.78 11.03 29.49
N LEU A 159 -3.46 10.79 28.36
CA LEU A 159 -4.21 11.82 27.64
C LEU A 159 -5.36 12.37 28.49
N ASP A 160 -6.08 11.49 29.20
CA ASP A 160 -7.14 11.89 30.13
C ASP A 160 -6.63 12.75 31.29
N GLY A 161 -5.36 12.57 31.68
CA GLY A 161 -4.70 13.38 32.71
C GLY A 161 -4.29 14.78 32.24
N MET A 162 -4.28 15.07 30.94
CA MET A 162 -3.87 16.37 30.41
C MET A 162 -5.05 17.34 30.36
N ALA A 163 -5.13 18.19 31.39
CA ALA A 163 -6.18 19.21 31.50
C ALA A 163 -6.28 20.13 30.27
N ALA A 164 -5.18 20.37 29.56
CA ALA A 164 -5.12 21.21 28.36
C ALA A 164 -5.77 20.58 27.10
N LEU A 165 -6.19 19.31 27.16
CA LEU A 165 -6.85 18.61 26.05
C LEU A 165 -8.35 18.37 26.32
N ARG A 166 -8.89 18.91 27.41
CA ARG A 166 -10.29 18.69 27.84
C ARG A 166 -11.25 19.85 27.52
N ASP A 167 -10.78 20.87 26.79
CA ASP A 167 -11.58 22.01 26.36
C ASP A 167 -12.18 21.78 24.96
#